data_AF-A0A9E0HBG2-F1
#
_entry.id   AF-A0A9E0HBG2-F1
#
_cell.length_a   1.000
_cell.length_b   1.000
_cell.length_c   1.000
_cell.angle_alpha   90.00
_cell.angle_beta   90.00
_cell.angle_gamma   90.00
#
_symmetry.space_group_name_H-M   'P 1'
#
loop_
_entity.id
_entity.type
_entity.pdbx_description
1 polymer ?
#
loop_
_entity_poly.entity_id
_entity_poly.type
_entity_poly.pdbx_seq_one_letter_code
_entity_poly.pdbx_strand_id
1 'polypeptide(L)'
;MRAWLCALLVILAGPAAADPSVEVAPPTGAAPPPGASPHAAEAAAHADRPPAARPRLSPEQLAALGAHRRDRAAAPTRVVYGYYPYWVADLERIRWTALTHLAWFSIELDATGAITNRRGWPDAATVEAAHAAGVRVDLTFTLFSGSGVLALTRDPARRAAAIAAMIRELEAGDADGISVDFEGLIDGTREHFTTFIAELRAGLDAAGHADAEISIAGPEVNWPGADGIPEFDLPRLLDHATYYFVMGYGYFWSGSSTAGPIGILDVDAAWRAATGWSMERTLATFGSEVGAAKRGQIIHGVPFYGREWLTGSDAPVAAAAGHVGSVTYAAAKAALAAGRARRWDAATSAPFYAWQVGGQWHQVWYDDAESLGAKLDMIEAQDLAGVGIWALNYDAPHPELWDLLEARFRTEPPPPVGSRGAPAPIASLPFHVEASTADGPGRYFNRYACAPTVPEDGREWVYALTVCQPGQLTATVADGVGVDVDLHLLGALDEAACLARDDATLTVDVAAGTYYLVVDSFVANQVSQEGAFTLDVGFAPTPGTSCPAPPPPPPIEEEAGGCCSGSPADGALALALPALALIVRCRRRR
;
A
#
# COMPACT_ATOMS: atom_id res chain seq x y z
N MET A 1 5.48 -82.87 -19.27
CA MET A 1 6.59 -82.03 -19.79
C MET A 1 6.00 -80.75 -20.35
N ARG A 2 6.40 -79.57 -19.79
CA ARG A 2 6.13 -78.17 -20.23
C ARG A 2 4.65 -77.73 -20.19
N ALA A 3 4.10 -76.94 -19.26
CA ALA A 3 4.50 -75.71 -18.54
C ALA A 3 4.70 -74.49 -19.46
N TRP A 4 3.70 -73.58 -19.53
CA TRP A 4 3.69 -72.21 -18.97
C TRP A 4 2.51 -71.39 -19.59
N LEU A 5 1.84 -70.62 -18.73
CA LEU A 5 0.56 -69.91 -18.94
C LEU A 5 0.63 -68.75 -19.95
N CYS A 6 -0.47 -68.57 -20.70
CA CYS A 6 -0.83 -67.35 -21.42
C CYS A 6 -1.23 -66.22 -20.45
N ALA A 7 -0.64 -65.04 -20.65
CA ALA A 7 -1.23 -63.76 -20.27
C ALA A 7 -0.68 -62.68 -21.21
N LEU A 8 -1.53 -62.01 -21.98
CA LEU A 8 -1.15 -60.74 -22.61
C LEU A 8 -2.34 -59.76 -22.64
N LEU A 9 -2.11 -58.67 -21.89
CA LEU A 9 -2.64 -57.31 -21.97
C LEU A 9 -4.15 -57.08 -22.04
N VAL A 10 -4.68 -56.70 -20.87
CA VAL A 10 -5.88 -55.86 -20.70
C VAL A 10 -5.53 -54.42 -21.04
N ILE A 11 -6.33 -53.80 -21.92
CA ILE A 11 -6.33 -52.38 -22.24
C ILE A 11 -6.91 -51.63 -21.04
N LEU A 12 -6.10 -50.80 -20.37
CA LEU A 12 -6.55 -49.83 -19.37
C LEU A 12 -6.51 -48.43 -19.99
N ALA A 13 -7.65 -47.76 -19.95
CA ALA A 13 -7.79 -46.35 -20.25
C ALA A 13 -7.02 -45.51 -19.23
N GLY A 14 -6.05 -44.72 -19.71
CA GLY A 14 -5.39 -43.66 -18.96
C GLY A 14 -6.04 -42.29 -19.24
N PRO A 15 -5.96 -41.34 -18.29
CA PRO A 15 -6.66 -40.07 -18.38
C PRO A 15 -6.02 -39.14 -19.42
N ALA A 16 -6.86 -38.25 -19.96
CA ALA A 16 -6.54 -37.25 -20.95
C ALA A 16 -5.26 -36.47 -20.60
N ALA A 17 -4.29 -36.51 -21.50
CA ALA A 17 -3.19 -35.58 -21.51
C ALA A 17 -3.75 -34.16 -21.67
N ALA A 18 -3.48 -33.30 -20.69
CA ALA A 18 -3.72 -31.87 -20.81
C ALA A 18 -2.84 -31.31 -21.93
N ASP A 19 -3.46 -30.45 -22.74
CA ASP A 19 -2.90 -29.72 -23.87
C ASP A 19 -1.78 -28.76 -23.38
N PRO A 20 -0.54 -28.85 -23.87
CA PRO A 20 0.59 -28.04 -23.40
C PRO A 20 0.66 -26.63 -24.00
N SER A 21 -0.39 -26.11 -24.66
CA SER A 21 -0.35 -24.78 -25.25
C SER A 21 -0.89 -23.67 -24.33
N VAL A 22 -0.16 -23.37 -23.25
CA VAL A 22 -0.02 -21.99 -22.74
C VAL A 22 1.45 -21.83 -22.35
N GLU A 23 2.27 -21.68 -23.37
CA GLU A 23 3.69 -21.37 -23.23
C GLU A 23 3.82 -19.90 -22.81
N VAL A 24 3.75 -19.61 -21.50
CA VAL A 24 4.34 -18.37 -20.96
C VAL A 24 5.82 -18.64 -20.74
N ALA A 25 6.55 -18.82 -21.83
CA ALA A 25 8.00 -18.68 -21.80
C ALA A 25 8.34 -17.24 -21.38
N PRO A 26 9.44 -17.01 -20.64
CA PRO A 26 9.92 -15.65 -20.40
C PRO A 26 10.07 -14.94 -21.76
N PRO A 27 9.73 -13.64 -21.85
CA PRO A 27 9.83 -12.92 -23.12
C PRO A 27 11.25 -13.04 -23.65
N THR A 28 11.41 -13.55 -24.88
CA THR A 28 12.70 -13.62 -25.60
C THR A 28 13.14 -12.25 -26.13
N GLY A 29 12.80 -11.17 -25.43
CA GLY A 29 13.19 -9.80 -25.75
C GLY A 29 14.61 -9.50 -25.28
N ALA A 30 15.27 -8.53 -25.90
CA ALA A 30 16.53 -7.99 -25.41
C ALA A 30 16.37 -7.61 -23.92
N ALA A 31 17.34 -7.98 -23.09
CA ALA A 31 17.34 -7.56 -21.70
C ALA A 31 17.23 -6.02 -21.65
N PRO A 32 16.36 -5.46 -20.79
CA PRO A 32 16.25 -4.02 -20.64
C PRO A 32 17.62 -3.43 -20.27
N PRO A 33 17.92 -2.19 -20.67
CA PRO A 33 19.18 -1.56 -20.33
C PRO A 33 19.39 -1.60 -18.80
N PRO A 34 20.63 -1.85 -18.32
CA PRO A 34 20.91 -1.82 -16.90
C PRO A 34 20.44 -0.50 -16.29
N GLY A 35 19.65 -0.56 -15.21
CA GLY A 35 19.11 0.62 -14.52
C GLY A 35 17.74 1.10 -15.04
N ALA A 36 17.11 0.40 -15.99
CA ALA A 36 15.72 0.67 -16.34
C ALA A 36 14.78 0.32 -15.17
N SER A 37 13.78 1.18 -14.94
CA SER A 37 12.70 0.88 -14.02
C SER A 37 11.94 -0.40 -14.44
N PRO A 38 11.13 -0.98 -13.55
CA PRO A 38 10.24 -2.08 -13.90
C PRO A 38 9.25 -1.77 -15.03
N HIS A 39 8.62 -0.58 -15.05
CA HIS A 39 7.67 -0.22 -16.11
C HIS A 39 8.36 -0.05 -17.46
N ALA A 40 9.50 0.67 -17.49
CA ALA A 40 10.29 0.84 -18.71
C ALA A 40 10.81 -0.49 -19.24
N ALA A 41 11.26 -1.38 -18.36
CA ALA A 41 11.74 -2.71 -18.72
C ALA A 41 10.65 -3.57 -19.36
N GLU A 42 9.46 -3.62 -18.75
CA GLU A 42 8.32 -4.38 -19.28
C GLU A 42 7.78 -3.76 -20.57
N ALA A 43 7.67 -2.43 -20.65
CA ALA A 43 7.26 -1.72 -21.86
C ALA A 43 8.21 -2.02 -23.03
N ALA A 44 9.53 -2.01 -22.79
CA ALA A 44 10.53 -2.37 -23.79
C ALA A 44 10.42 -3.85 -24.21
N ALA A 45 10.23 -4.77 -23.26
CA ALA A 45 10.06 -6.20 -23.55
C ALA A 45 8.80 -6.51 -24.38
N HIS A 46 7.82 -5.61 -24.37
CA HIS A 46 6.55 -5.75 -25.09
C HIS A 46 6.42 -4.79 -26.29
N ALA A 47 7.43 -3.96 -26.58
CA ALA A 47 7.35 -2.87 -27.57
C ALA A 47 6.96 -3.33 -28.98
N ASP A 48 7.39 -4.54 -29.37
CA ASP A 48 7.11 -5.14 -30.68
C ASP A 48 5.76 -5.87 -30.74
N ARG A 49 5.04 -5.98 -29.62
CA ARG A 49 3.72 -6.61 -29.58
C ARG A 49 2.65 -5.60 -30.01
N PRO A 50 1.72 -5.99 -30.90
CA PRO A 50 0.54 -5.17 -31.12
C PRO A 50 -0.30 -5.10 -29.83
N PRO A 51 -1.12 -4.04 -29.66
CA PRO A 51 -2.11 -4.00 -28.60
C PRO A 51 -2.97 -5.26 -28.60
N ALA A 52 -3.14 -5.87 -27.43
CA ALA A 52 -3.92 -7.08 -27.31
C ALA A 52 -5.39 -6.81 -27.62
N ALA A 53 -6.01 -7.69 -28.40
CA ALA A 53 -7.44 -7.60 -28.69
C ALA A 53 -8.24 -7.83 -27.40
N ARG A 54 -9.15 -6.91 -27.09
CA ARG A 54 -10.04 -6.98 -25.92
C ARG A 54 -11.47 -7.11 -26.41
N PRO A 55 -12.02 -8.34 -26.46
CA PRO A 55 -13.42 -8.54 -26.77
C PRO A 55 -14.28 -7.73 -25.80
N ARG A 56 -15.25 -7.02 -26.35
CA ARG A 56 -16.24 -6.30 -25.55
C ARG A 56 -17.06 -7.30 -24.73
N LEU A 57 -17.25 -7.00 -23.45
CA LEU A 57 -18.16 -7.78 -22.60
C LEU A 57 -19.59 -7.75 -23.17
N SER A 58 -20.30 -8.86 -23.05
CA SER A 58 -21.70 -8.94 -23.46
C SER A 58 -22.58 -7.96 -22.66
N PRO A 59 -23.74 -7.56 -23.20
CA PRO A 59 -24.70 -6.73 -22.45
C PRO A 59 -25.11 -7.32 -21.10
N GLU A 60 -25.19 -8.66 -21.00
CA GLU A 60 -25.49 -9.36 -19.74
C GLU A 60 -24.37 -9.21 -18.72
N GLN A 61 -23.11 -9.36 -19.15
CA GLN A 61 -21.94 -9.16 -18.30
C GLN A 61 -21.86 -7.70 -17.81
N LEU A 62 -22.04 -6.72 -18.69
CA LEU A 62 -22.07 -5.29 -18.31
C LEU A 62 -23.22 -4.98 -17.34
N ALA A 63 -24.40 -5.55 -17.57
CA ALA A 63 -25.54 -5.40 -16.66
C ALA A 63 -25.26 -6.02 -15.28
N ALA A 64 -24.56 -7.16 -15.22
CA ALA A 64 -24.14 -7.81 -13.99
C ALA A 64 -23.15 -6.95 -13.20
N LEU A 65 -22.16 -6.34 -13.86
CA LEU A 65 -21.25 -5.37 -13.24
C LEU A 65 -22.02 -4.19 -12.63
N GLY A 66 -22.97 -3.62 -13.39
CA GLY A 66 -23.80 -2.52 -12.92
C GLY A 66 -24.75 -2.89 -11.77
N ALA A 67 -25.25 -4.13 -11.73
CA ALA A 67 -26.06 -4.65 -10.63
C ALA A 67 -25.23 -4.82 -9.36
N HIS A 68 -24.06 -5.47 -9.47
CA HIS A 68 -23.13 -5.60 -8.35
C HIS A 68 -22.72 -4.26 -7.76
N ARG A 69 -22.44 -3.25 -8.61
CA ARG A 69 -22.17 -1.88 -8.15
C ARG A 69 -23.29 -1.32 -7.28
N ARG A 70 -24.56 -1.51 -7.66
CA ARG A 70 -25.72 -1.01 -6.91
C ARG A 70 -25.97 -1.77 -5.60
N ASP A 71 -25.66 -3.06 -5.59
CA ASP A 71 -25.93 -3.94 -4.45
C ASP A 71 -24.78 -3.97 -3.42
N ARG A 72 -23.67 -3.25 -3.67
CA ARG A 72 -22.60 -3.11 -2.68
C ARG A 72 -23.12 -2.45 -1.42
N ALA A 73 -23.15 -3.21 -0.33
CA ALA A 73 -23.38 -2.70 1.02
C ALA A 73 -22.29 -1.69 1.45
N ALA A 74 -21.07 -1.81 0.91
CA ALA A 74 -19.97 -0.84 1.06
C ALA A 74 -19.05 -0.83 -0.18
N ALA A 75 -18.64 0.37 -0.61
CA ALA A 75 -17.54 0.59 -1.56
C ALA A 75 -16.19 0.18 -0.93
N PRO A 76 -15.09 0.02 -1.69
CA PRO A 76 -13.79 -0.25 -1.09
C PRO A 76 -13.45 0.89 -0.12
N THR A 77 -12.95 0.57 1.06
CA THR A 77 -12.58 1.56 2.09
C THR A 77 -11.26 2.27 1.77
N ARG A 78 -10.46 1.71 0.84
CA ARG A 78 -9.18 2.22 0.37
C ARG A 78 -9.13 2.16 -1.16
N VAL A 79 -8.18 2.88 -1.77
CA VAL A 79 -7.91 2.82 -3.21
C VAL A 79 -7.30 1.46 -3.56
N VAL A 80 -7.83 0.83 -4.61
CA VAL A 80 -7.22 -0.32 -5.29
C VAL A 80 -6.97 0.08 -6.73
N TYR A 81 -5.71 0.34 -7.05
CA TYR A 81 -5.27 0.99 -8.28
C TYR A 81 -4.49 0.01 -9.16
N GLY A 82 -5.04 -0.43 -10.29
CA GLY A 82 -4.43 -1.48 -11.11
C GLY A 82 -3.95 -0.98 -12.46
N TYR A 83 -2.66 -1.14 -12.75
CA TYR A 83 -2.15 -0.93 -14.11
C TYR A 83 -2.62 -2.06 -15.03
N TYR A 84 -3.17 -1.69 -16.19
CA TYR A 84 -3.64 -2.59 -17.23
C TYR A 84 -2.86 -2.35 -18.53
N PRO A 85 -1.74 -3.07 -18.73
CA PRO A 85 -0.89 -2.89 -19.90
C PRO A 85 -1.56 -3.25 -21.22
N TYR A 86 -1.14 -2.59 -22.30
CA TYR A 86 -1.70 -2.77 -23.65
C TYR A 86 -1.50 -4.20 -24.17
N TRP A 87 -0.48 -4.91 -23.67
CA TRP A 87 -0.18 -6.30 -24.02
C TRP A 87 -0.97 -7.33 -23.20
N VAL A 88 -1.62 -6.91 -22.11
CA VAL A 88 -2.51 -7.78 -21.33
C VAL A 88 -3.89 -7.77 -21.97
N ALA A 89 -4.52 -8.94 -22.00
CA ALA A 89 -5.90 -9.10 -22.47
C ALA A 89 -6.78 -9.64 -21.35
N ASP A 90 -8.08 -9.72 -21.64
CA ASP A 90 -9.11 -10.39 -20.85
C ASP A 90 -9.71 -9.56 -19.70
N LEU A 91 -10.81 -8.87 -20.02
CA LEU A 91 -11.61 -8.10 -19.07
C LEU A 91 -12.43 -8.98 -18.12
N GLU A 92 -12.64 -10.27 -18.44
CA GLU A 92 -13.41 -11.19 -17.60
C GLU A 92 -12.60 -11.66 -16.38
N ARG A 93 -11.28 -11.57 -16.44
CA ARG A 93 -10.36 -11.91 -15.35
C ARG A 93 -10.20 -10.79 -14.31
N ILE A 94 -10.58 -9.56 -14.66
CA ILE A 94 -10.51 -8.43 -13.73
C ILE A 94 -11.64 -8.59 -12.70
N ARG A 95 -11.28 -8.58 -11.40
CA ARG A 95 -12.27 -8.54 -10.33
C ARG A 95 -12.71 -7.10 -10.07
N TRP A 96 -13.55 -6.61 -10.98
CA TRP A 96 -14.06 -5.24 -11.00
C TRP A 96 -14.66 -4.74 -9.69
N THR A 97 -15.24 -5.63 -8.87
CA THR A 97 -15.80 -5.27 -7.56
C THR A 97 -14.76 -4.91 -6.51
N ALA A 98 -13.52 -5.34 -6.69
CA ALA A 98 -12.41 -5.05 -5.78
C ALA A 98 -11.61 -3.81 -6.22
N LEU A 99 -11.72 -3.42 -7.49
CA LEU A 99 -10.93 -2.35 -8.09
C LEU A 99 -11.61 -0.98 -7.87
N THR A 100 -10.84 0.09 -7.68
CA THR A 100 -11.35 1.47 -7.71
C THR A 100 -10.87 2.23 -8.94
N HIS A 101 -9.63 1.98 -9.37
CA HIS A 101 -9.03 2.60 -10.54
C HIS A 101 -8.36 1.56 -11.43
N LEU A 102 -8.54 1.73 -12.73
CA LEU A 102 -7.79 1.03 -13.77
C LEU A 102 -6.93 2.07 -14.49
N ALA A 103 -5.62 1.87 -14.50
CA ALA A 103 -4.68 2.71 -15.26
C ALA A 103 -4.33 2.05 -16.59
N TRP A 104 -4.77 2.64 -17.70
CA TRP A 104 -4.41 2.16 -19.04
C TRP A 104 -2.94 2.46 -19.31
N PHE A 105 -2.13 1.40 -19.41
CA PHE A 105 -0.71 1.51 -19.72
C PHE A 105 -0.45 1.08 -21.18
N SER A 106 -0.04 1.96 -22.09
CA SER A 106 0.37 3.35 -21.89
C SER A 106 0.20 4.18 -23.18
N ILE A 107 0.27 5.50 -23.04
CA ILE A 107 0.51 6.44 -24.14
C ILE A 107 1.94 6.98 -24.01
N GLU A 108 2.74 6.82 -25.05
CA GLU A 108 4.15 7.20 -25.06
C GLU A 108 4.33 8.64 -25.55
N LEU A 109 5.11 9.42 -24.79
CA LEU A 109 5.55 10.76 -25.16
C LEU A 109 7.04 10.75 -25.52
N ASP A 110 7.49 11.76 -26.27
CA ASP A 110 8.91 12.07 -26.45
C ASP A 110 9.34 13.35 -25.72
N ALA A 111 10.62 13.69 -25.81
CA ALA A 111 11.21 14.88 -25.20
C ALA A 111 10.64 16.24 -25.69
N THR A 112 9.86 16.23 -26.79
CA THR A 112 9.17 17.42 -27.30
C THR A 112 7.75 17.57 -26.76
N GLY A 113 7.24 16.52 -26.07
CA GLY A 113 5.85 16.43 -25.63
C GLY A 113 4.90 15.86 -26.68
N ALA A 114 5.42 15.32 -27.79
CA ALA A 114 4.60 14.70 -28.80
C ALA A 114 4.25 13.25 -28.42
N ILE A 115 3.01 12.83 -28.70
CA ILE A 115 2.60 11.43 -28.58
C ILE A 115 3.23 10.64 -29.72
N THR A 116 4.10 9.70 -29.38
CA THR A 116 4.77 8.81 -30.34
C THR A 116 3.98 7.53 -30.58
N ASN A 117 3.25 7.06 -29.56
CA ASN A 117 2.45 5.85 -29.65
C ASN A 117 1.28 5.88 -28.65
N ARG A 118 0.07 5.52 -29.11
CA ARG A 118 -1.14 5.41 -28.26
C ARG A 118 -1.37 4.01 -27.71
N ARG A 119 -0.61 3.03 -28.19
CA ARG A 119 -0.72 1.61 -27.84
C ARG A 119 -2.16 1.07 -27.84
N GLY A 120 -2.97 1.52 -28.79
CA GLY A 120 -4.36 1.07 -28.96
C GLY A 120 -5.41 1.91 -28.27
N TRP A 121 -5.05 2.99 -27.57
CA TRP A 121 -6.02 3.96 -27.06
C TRP A 121 -6.68 4.77 -28.20
N PRO A 122 -7.98 5.09 -28.12
CA PRO A 122 -8.95 4.67 -27.11
C PRO A 122 -9.35 3.19 -27.15
N ASP A 123 -9.58 2.59 -25.99
CA ASP A 123 -10.14 1.23 -25.87
C ASP A 123 -11.52 1.22 -25.20
N ALA A 124 -12.56 1.39 -26.01
CA ALA A 124 -13.95 1.46 -25.53
C ALA A 124 -14.40 0.22 -24.75
N ALA A 125 -13.86 -0.96 -25.07
CA ALA A 125 -14.21 -2.19 -24.34
C ALA A 125 -13.78 -2.14 -22.88
N THR A 126 -12.56 -1.68 -22.59
CA THR A 126 -12.08 -1.50 -21.22
C THR A 126 -12.86 -0.40 -20.50
N VAL A 127 -13.05 0.75 -21.14
CA VAL A 127 -13.73 1.91 -20.53
C VAL A 127 -15.16 1.57 -20.15
N GLU A 128 -15.92 0.95 -21.05
CA GLU A 128 -17.29 0.54 -20.75
C GLU A 128 -17.39 -0.49 -19.62
N ALA A 129 -16.47 -1.46 -19.56
CA ALA A 129 -16.44 -2.44 -18.48
C ALA A 129 -16.14 -1.79 -17.13
N ALA A 130 -15.14 -0.89 -17.09
CA ALA A 130 -14.78 -0.13 -15.90
C ALA A 130 -15.94 0.75 -15.41
N HIS A 131 -16.51 1.56 -16.30
CA HIS A 131 -17.63 2.44 -15.98
C HIS A 131 -18.89 1.67 -15.57
N ALA A 132 -19.18 0.53 -16.20
CA ALA A 132 -20.28 -0.33 -15.77
C ALA A 132 -20.10 -0.82 -14.33
N ALA A 133 -18.85 -1.12 -13.93
CA ALA A 133 -18.49 -1.48 -12.56
C ALA A 133 -18.35 -0.27 -11.60
N GLY A 134 -18.29 0.96 -12.11
CA GLY A 134 -18.02 2.16 -11.31
C GLY A 134 -16.55 2.32 -10.94
N VAL A 135 -15.66 1.75 -11.74
CA VAL A 135 -14.21 1.89 -11.66
C VAL A 135 -13.79 3.06 -12.54
N ARG A 136 -12.92 3.93 -12.02
CA ARG A 136 -12.33 5.04 -12.77
C ARG A 136 -11.26 4.55 -13.73
N VAL A 137 -11.16 5.16 -14.90
CA VAL A 137 -10.11 4.87 -15.88
C VAL A 137 -9.13 6.02 -15.96
N ASP A 138 -7.90 5.79 -15.50
CA ASP A 138 -6.81 6.74 -15.63
C ASP A 138 -5.98 6.40 -16.86
N LEU A 139 -5.57 7.42 -17.61
CA LEU A 139 -4.74 7.25 -18.79
C LEU A 139 -3.26 7.47 -18.45
N THR A 140 -2.43 6.43 -18.56
CA THR A 140 -1.00 6.53 -18.24
C THR A 140 -0.19 7.08 -19.39
N PHE A 141 0.45 8.22 -19.18
CA PHE A 141 1.42 8.82 -20.10
C PHE A 141 2.84 8.52 -19.63
N THR A 142 3.64 7.91 -20.51
CA THR A 142 5.00 7.45 -20.18
C THR A 142 6.07 8.25 -20.91
N LEU A 143 7.14 8.57 -20.19
CA LEU A 143 8.38 9.12 -20.76
C LEU A 143 9.58 8.59 -19.98
N PHE A 144 10.21 7.52 -20.50
CA PHE A 144 11.30 6.80 -19.83
C PHE A 144 12.69 7.31 -20.26
N SER A 145 12.94 8.58 -20.00
CA SER A 145 14.21 9.24 -20.33
C SER A 145 14.42 10.48 -19.48
N GLY A 146 15.35 10.45 -18.52
CA GLY A 146 15.60 11.59 -17.64
C GLY A 146 15.91 12.90 -18.36
N SER A 147 16.78 12.85 -19.38
CA SER A 147 17.07 14.03 -20.21
C SER A 147 15.87 14.45 -21.06
N GLY A 148 15.04 13.50 -21.49
CA GLY A 148 13.78 13.76 -22.18
C GLY A 148 12.74 14.44 -21.30
N VAL A 149 12.57 13.94 -20.07
CA VAL A 149 11.69 14.53 -19.04
C VAL A 149 12.14 15.95 -18.73
N LEU A 150 13.44 16.18 -18.49
CA LEU A 150 13.98 17.52 -18.28
C LEU A 150 13.72 18.43 -19.49
N ALA A 151 13.95 17.94 -20.71
CA ALA A 151 13.75 18.73 -21.93
C ALA A 151 12.28 19.13 -22.14
N LEU A 152 11.34 18.22 -21.87
CA LEU A 152 9.90 18.48 -21.94
C LEU A 152 9.47 19.47 -20.85
N THR A 153 9.83 19.18 -19.60
CA THR A 153 9.33 19.93 -18.43
C THR A 153 9.95 21.31 -18.31
N ARG A 154 11.19 21.53 -18.80
CA ARG A 154 11.86 22.84 -18.71
C ARG A 154 11.28 23.89 -19.66
N ASP A 155 10.73 23.47 -20.80
CA ASP A 155 10.24 24.36 -21.85
C ASP A 155 8.71 24.58 -21.70
N PRO A 156 8.25 25.81 -21.39
CA PRO A 156 6.82 26.09 -21.22
C PRO A 156 5.96 25.75 -22.45
N ALA A 157 6.51 25.89 -23.67
CA ALA A 157 5.75 25.57 -24.88
C ALA A 157 5.56 24.06 -25.04
N ARG A 158 6.57 23.26 -24.68
CA ARG A 158 6.47 21.78 -24.68
C ARG A 158 5.50 21.29 -23.62
N ARG A 159 5.56 21.84 -22.41
CA ARG A 159 4.58 21.54 -21.35
C ARG A 159 3.15 21.80 -21.81
N ALA A 160 2.88 23.00 -22.32
CA ALA A 160 1.54 23.37 -22.80
C ALA A 160 1.06 22.46 -23.95
N ALA A 161 1.94 22.12 -24.90
CA ALA A 161 1.60 21.23 -26.01
C ALA A 161 1.31 19.80 -25.54
N ALA A 162 2.13 19.27 -24.63
CA ALA A 162 1.94 17.94 -24.04
C ALA A 162 0.64 17.87 -23.24
N ILE A 163 0.39 18.83 -22.34
CA ILE A 163 -0.84 18.90 -21.53
C ILE A 163 -2.08 18.95 -22.43
N ALA A 164 -2.07 19.79 -23.47
CA ALA A 164 -3.18 19.86 -24.41
C ALA A 164 -3.38 18.55 -25.17
N ALA A 165 -2.32 17.80 -25.48
CA ALA A 165 -2.44 16.48 -26.09
C ALA A 165 -3.00 15.45 -25.09
N MET A 166 -2.53 15.47 -23.85
CA MET A 166 -2.99 14.56 -22.80
C MET A 166 -4.48 14.71 -22.53
N ILE A 167 -4.97 15.95 -22.40
CA ILE A 167 -6.40 16.24 -22.20
C ILE A 167 -7.24 15.77 -23.40
N ARG A 168 -6.75 15.95 -24.64
CA ARG A 168 -7.45 15.44 -25.82
C ARG A 168 -7.57 13.92 -25.84
N GLU A 169 -6.55 13.19 -25.41
CA GLU A 169 -6.63 11.72 -25.34
C GLU A 169 -7.55 11.26 -24.21
N LEU A 170 -7.55 11.97 -23.07
CA LEU A 170 -8.51 11.73 -21.98
C LEU A 170 -9.95 11.86 -22.50
N GLU A 171 -10.26 12.96 -23.19
CA GLU A 171 -11.59 13.21 -23.76
C GLU A 171 -11.95 12.23 -24.89
N ALA A 172 -10.98 11.85 -25.73
CA ALA A 172 -11.21 10.94 -26.85
C ALA A 172 -11.61 9.53 -26.42
N GLY A 173 -11.18 9.10 -25.23
CA GLY A 173 -11.48 7.77 -24.71
C GLY A 173 -12.39 7.75 -23.49
N ASP A 174 -12.99 8.89 -23.11
CA ASP A 174 -13.87 8.99 -21.93
C ASP A 174 -13.17 8.50 -20.65
N ALA A 175 -11.89 8.88 -20.49
CA ALA A 175 -11.12 8.58 -19.28
C ALA A 175 -11.46 9.56 -18.15
N ASP A 176 -11.30 9.10 -16.91
CA ASP A 176 -11.67 9.81 -15.69
C ASP A 176 -10.48 10.51 -15.02
N GLY A 177 -9.25 10.27 -15.49
CA GLY A 177 -8.03 10.76 -14.85
C GLY A 177 -6.77 10.53 -15.67
N ILE A 178 -5.64 11.01 -15.16
CA ILE A 178 -4.33 10.93 -15.81
C ILE A 178 -3.32 10.35 -14.84
N SER A 179 -2.57 9.36 -15.31
CA SER A 179 -1.39 8.83 -14.63
C SER A 179 -0.13 9.33 -15.36
N VAL A 180 0.78 9.98 -14.65
CA VAL A 180 2.05 10.47 -15.18
C VAL A 180 3.16 9.53 -14.73
N ASP A 181 3.70 8.77 -15.67
CA ASP A 181 4.76 7.79 -15.43
C ASP A 181 6.05 8.21 -16.15
N PHE A 182 6.64 9.29 -15.62
CA PHE A 182 7.86 9.90 -16.15
C PHE A 182 9.01 9.48 -15.25
N GLU A 183 9.91 8.65 -15.77
CA GLU A 183 10.88 7.95 -14.93
C GLU A 183 12.33 8.31 -15.25
N GLY A 184 13.17 8.14 -14.23
CA GLY A 184 14.58 8.48 -14.27
C GLY A 184 14.82 9.99 -14.26
N LEU A 185 14.09 10.72 -13.41
CA LEU A 185 14.34 12.14 -13.18
C LEU A 185 15.84 12.37 -12.87
N ILE A 186 16.34 13.53 -13.24
CA ILE A 186 17.74 13.91 -13.05
C ILE A 186 17.83 15.31 -12.41
N ASP A 187 18.99 15.66 -11.89
CA ASP A 187 19.29 16.99 -11.35
C ASP A 187 18.76 18.13 -12.24
N GLY A 188 18.11 19.10 -11.60
CA GLY A 188 17.46 20.23 -12.27
C GLY A 188 16.06 19.94 -12.84
N THR A 189 15.55 18.71 -12.74
CA THR A 189 14.19 18.36 -13.21
C THR A 189 13.11 18.68 -12.18
N ARG A 190 13.41 18.54 -10.87
CA ARG A 190 12.46 18.66 -9.74
C ARG A 190 11.45 19.81 -9.85
N GLU A 191 11.94 21.04 -10.00
CA GLU A 191 11.09 22.24 -10.08
C GLU A 191 10.25 22.28 -11.36
N HIS A 192 10.84 21.84 -12.48
CA HIS A 192 10.18 21.83 -13.77
C HIS A 192 9.09 20.76 -13.85
N PHE A 193 9.31 19.60 -13.25
CA PHE A 193 8.31 18.54 -13.13
C PHE A 193 7.15 18.98 -12.22
N THR A 194 7.45 19.63 -11.08
CA THR A 194 6.42 20.23 -10.22
C THR A 194 5.57 21.26 -10.95
N THR A 195 6.21 22.12 -11.75
CA THR A 195 5.51 23.10 -12.61
C THR A 195 4.63 22.41 -13.65
N PHE A 196 5.11 21.33 -14.26
CA PHE A 196 4.34 20.55 -15.23
C PHE A 196 3.06 19.95 -14.62
N ILE A 197 3.14 19.37 -13.42
CA ILE A 197 1.96 18.81 -12.73
C ILE A 197 0.97 19.92 -12.33
N ALA A 198 1.47 21.06 -11.84
CA ALA A 198 0.62 22.22 -11.53
C ALA A 198 -0.13 22.75 -12.76
N GLU A 199 0.57 22.87 -13.90
CA GLU A 199 -0.03 23.29 -15.18
C GLU A 199 -0.99 22.23 -15.74
N LEU A 200 -0.71 20.94 -15.54
CA LEU A 200 -1.62 19.84 -15.92
C LEU A 200 -2.95 19.93 -15.17
N ARG A 201 -2.90 20.11 -13.84
CA ARG A 201 -4.08 20.33 -13.00
C ARG A 201 -4.90 21.53 -13.48
N ALA A 202 -4.24 22.68 -13.67
CA ALA A 202 -4.90 23.88 -14.16
C ALA A 202 -5.49 23.71 -15.57
N GLY A 203 -4.82 22.95 -16.43
CA GLY A 203 -5.30 22.60 -17.77
C GLY A 203 -6.57 21.76 -17.75
N LEU A 204 -6.60 20.72 -16.90
CA LEU A 204 -7.79 19.90 -16.69
C LEU A 204 -8.96 20.73 -16.16
N ASP A 205 -8.73 21.58 -15.16
CA ASP A 205 -9.75 22.46 -14.59
C ASP A 205 -10.34 23.41 -15.64
N ALA A 206 -9.47 24.03 -16.45
CA ALA A 206 -9.87 24.94 -17.52
C ALA A 206 -10.66 24.23 -18.65
N ALA A 207 -10.41 22.93 -18.86
CA ALA A 207 -11.15 22.09 -19.78
C ALA A 207 -12.46 21.53 -19.18
N GLY A 208 -12.76 21.80 -17.92
CA GLY A 208 -13.98 21.34 -17.24
C GLY A 208 -13.84 20.00 -16.52
N HIS A 209 -12.63 19.45 -16.39
CA HIS A 209 -12.32 18.17 -15.76
C HIS A 209 -11.83 18.35 -14.32
N ALA A 210 -12.54 19.14 -13.52
CA ALA A 210 -12.16 19.43 -12.13
C ALA A 210 -12.15 18.16 -11.23
N ASP A 211 -12.99 17.18 -11.56
CA ASP A 211 -13.07 15.90 -10.85
C ASP A 211 -12.02 14.88 -11.32
N ALA A 212 -11.30 15.16 -12.42
CA ALA A 212 -10.29 14.25 -12.93
C ALA A 212 -9.13 14.13 -11.95
N GLU A 213 -8.69 12.92 -11.63
CA GLU A 213 -7.57 12.72 -10.72
C GLU A 213 -6.24 12.71 -11.48
N ILE A 214 -5.16 13.08 -10.79
CA ILE A 214 -3.80 12.96 -11.30
C ILE A 214 -3.04 12.02 -10.38
N SER A 215 -2.52 10.92 -10.92
CA SER A 215 -1.55 10.07 -10.23
C SER A 215 -0.15 10.26 -10.82
N ILE A 216 0.87 10.17 -9.97
CA ILE A 216 2.28 10.20 -10.39
C ILE A 216 2.89 8.86 -10.02
N ALA A 217 3.38 8.10 -11.01
CA ALA A 217 4.18 6.92 -10.73
C ALA A 217 5.63 7.34 -10.46
N GLY A 218 6.21 6.83 -9.38
CA GLY A 218 7.60 7.07 -9.08
C GLY A 218 8.25 5.91 -8.32
N PRO A 219 9.59 5.96 -8.18
CA PRO A 219 10.38 4.85 -7.63
C PRO A 219 10.04 4.54 -6.17
N GLU A 220 10.41 3.33 -5.75
CA GLU A 220 10.39 2.87 -4.35
C GLU A 220 11.29 3.71 -3.42
N VAL A 221 12.18 4.51 -3.98
CA VAL A 221 13.01 5.47 -3.27
C VAL A 221 12.99 6.80 -4.01
N ASN A 222 12.66 7.89 -3.32
CA ASN A 222 12.84 9.24 -3.85
C ASN A 222 14.35 9.59 -3.83
N TRP A 223 15.08 9.10 -4.84
CA TRP A 223 16.53 9.22 -4.88
C TRP A 223 16.98 10.68 -4.83
N PRO A 224 17.98 11.03 -4.00
CA PRO A 224 18.59 12.34 -4.06
C PRO A 224 19.48 12.46 -5.30
N GLY A 225 19.40 13.61 -5.96
CA GLY A 225 20.31 14.01 -7.02
C GLY A 225 21.75 14.20 -6.53
N ALA A 226 22.65 14.57 -7.42
CA ALA A 226 24.05 14.83 -7.03
C ALA A 226 24.19 16.07 -6.12
N ASP A 227 23.17 16.92 -6.07
CA ASP A 227 23.02 18.03 -5.14
C ASP A 227 22.52 17.63 -3.74
N GLY A 228 22.20 16.36 -3.53
CA GLY A 228 21.68 15.82 -2.27
C GLY A 228 20.19 16.10 -2.03
N ILE A 229 19.48 16.65 -3.02
CA ILE A 229 18.05 16.98 -2.93
C ILE A 229 17.25 15.86 -3.61
N PRO A 230 16.16 15.35 -2.99
CA PRO A 230 15.31 14.34 -3.64
C PRO A 230 14.83 14.79 -5.04
N GLU A 231 14.71 13.89 -5.99
CA GLU A 231 14.34 14.23 -7.37
C GLU A 231 12.87 14.69 -7.49
N PHE A 232 11.98 14.19 -6.63
CA PHE A 232 10.56 14.57 -6.61
C PHE A 232 10.24 15.50 -5.43
N ASP A 233 9.58 16.63 -5.69
CA ASP A 233 9.04 17.52 -4.67
C ASP A 233 7.68 17.05 -4.18
N LEU A 234 7.66 15.93 -3.47
CA LEU A 234 6.41 15.26 -3.08
C LEU A 234 5.40 16.20 -2.39
N PRO A 235 5.79 17.07 -1.42
CA PRO A 235 4.84 17.99 -0.81
C PRO A 235 4.16 18.92 -1.81
N ARG A 236 4.92 19.51 -2.75
CA ARG A 236 4.36 20.44 -3.76
C ARG A 236 3.66 19.73 -4.89
N LEU A 237 4.12 18.53 -5.27
CA LEU A 237 3.43 17.69 -6.25
C LEU A 237 2.04 17.32 -5.75
N LEU A 238 1.92 16.93 -4.47
CA LEU A 238 0.67 16.59 -3.80
C LEU A 238 -0.18 17.82 -3.40
N ASP A 239 0.15 19.03 -3.86
CA ASP A 239 -0.80 20.16 -3.89
C ASP A 239 -1.63 20.16 -5.19
N HIS A 240 -1.21 19.40 -6.19
CA HIS A 240 -1.78 19.42 -7.55
C HIS A 240 -2.15 18.03 -8.07
N ALA A 241 -1.50 16.97 -7.57
CA ALA A 241 -1.83 15.58 -7.83
C ALA A 241 -2.72 15.00 -6.72
N THR A 242 -3.56 14.04 -7.08
CA THR A 242 -4.40 13.28 -6.14
C THR A 242 -3.58 12.21 -5.45
N TYR A 243 -2.74 11.50 -6.22
CA TYR A 243 -1.97 10.38 -5.71
C TYR A 243 -0.51 10.41 -6.16
N TYR A 244 0.37 9.97 -5.27
CA TYR A 244 1.68 9.47 -5.66
C TYR A 244 1.68 7.95 -5.53
N PHE A 245 1.83 7.26 -6.66
CA PHE A 245 1.98 5.82 -6.74
C PHE A 245 3.46 5.49 -6.55
N VAL A 246 3.81 4.99 -5.36
CA VAL A 246 5.13 4.41 -5.10
C VAL A 246 5.17 3.06 -5.80
N MET A 247 6.05 2.89 -6.77
CA MET A 247 6.36 1.58 -7.32
C MET A 247 7.09 0.76 -6.27
N GLY A 248 6.38 0.19 -5.30
CA GLY A 248 6.88 -0.59 -4.15
C GLY A 248 7.51 -1.94 -4.52
N TYR A 249 8.18 -1.97 -5.66
CA TYR A 249 8.86 -3.09 -6.26
C TYR A 249 10.07 -2.58 -7.06
N GLY A 250 11.10 -3.42 -7.20
CA GLY A 250 12.37 -3.03 -7.84
C GLY A 250 13.55 -2.96 -6.87
N TYR A 251 13.32 -3.18 -5.57
CA TYR A 251 14.38 -3.24 -4.55
C TYR A 251 15.53 -4.18 -4.92
N PHE A 252 15.20 -5.31 -5.55
CA PHE A 252 16.13 -6.15 -6.28
C PHE A 252 15.74 -6.17 -7.76
N TRP A 253 16.68 -5.84 -8.63
CA TRP A 253 16.45 -5.67 -10.06
C TRP A 253 17.49 -6.45 -10.88
N SER A 254 17.42 -6.37 -12.21
CA SER A 254 18.23 -7.20 -13.10
C SER A 254 19.75 -7.03 -12.95
N GLY A 255 20.21 -5.90 -12.42
CA GLY A 255 21.62 -5.60 -12.16
C GLY A 255 22.04 -5.79 -10.70
N SER A 256 21.17 -6.30 -9.83
CA SER A 256 21.55 -6.64 -8.46
C SER A 256 22.59 -7.77 -8.45
N SER A 257 23.64 -7.62 -7.63
CA SER A 257 24.69 -8.63 -7.44
C SER A 257 24.25 -9.81 -6.55
N THR A 258 23.09 -9.67 -5.91
CA THR A 258 22.44 -10.66 -5.06
C THR A 258 21.02 -10.88 -5.58
N ALA A 259 20.58 -12.13 -5.67
CA ALA A 259 19.20 -12.46 -5.99
C ALA A 259 18.31 -12.18 -4.76
N GLY A 260 17.16 -11.54 -4.95
CA GLY A 260 16.32 -11.14 -3.82
C GLY A 260 14.88 -10.78 -4.20
N PRO A 261 14.03 -10.55 -3.18
CA PRO A 261 12.63 -10.23 -3.36
C PRO A 261 12.43 -8.88 -4.02
N ILE A 262 11.62 -8.83 -5.07
CA ILE A 262 11.42 -7.58 -5.81
C ILE A 262 10.53 -6.60 -5.05
N GLY A 263 9.60 -7.08 -4.22
CA GLY A 263 8.86 -6.29 -3.26
C GLY A 263 9.17 -6.84 -1.87
N ILE A 264 9.86 -6.06 -1.04
CA ILE A 264 10.38 -6.50 0.26
C ILE A 264 9.73 -5.70 1.38
N LEU A 265 9.25 -6.37 2.42
CA LEU A 265 8.58 -5.68 3.53
C LEU A 265 9.61 -5.04 4.48
N ASP A 266 10.57 -5.86 4.92
CA ASP A 266 11.57 -5.53 5.93
C ASP A 266 12.93 -6.21 5.61
N VAL A 267 13.99 -5.90 6.34
CA VAL A 267 15.36 -6.42 6.14
C VAL A 267 16.10 -6.63 7.46
N ASP A 268 16.65 -7.82 7.65
CA ASP A 268 17.62 -8.08 8.72
C ASP A 268 19.05 -7.64 8.34
N ALA A 269 20.00 -7.88 9.25
CA ALA A 269 21.41 -7.56 9.05
C ALA A 269 22.07 -8.30 7.87
N ALA A 270 21.59 -9.50 7.50
CA ALA A 270 22.15 -10.25 6.38
C ALA A 270 21.69 -9.67 5.03
N TRP A 271 20.40 -9.39 4.91
CA TRP A 271 19.84 -8.72 3.73
C TRP A 271 20.33 -7.30 3.57
N ARG A 272 20.76 -6.67 4.66
CA ARG A 272 21.30 -5.32 4.60
C ARG A 272 22.52 -5.14 3.71
N ALA A 273 23.39 -6.14 3.66
CA ALA A 273 24.54 -6.08 2.77
C ALA A 273 24.15 -6.08 1.28
N ALA A 274 22.92 -6.54 0.98
CA ALA A 274 22.40 -6.68 -0.37
C ALA A 274 21.48 -5.51 -0.78
N THR A 275 20.70 -4.96 0.15
CA THR A 275 19.90 -3.74 -0.06
C THR A 275 19.80 -2.91 1.23
N GLY A 276 19.87 -1.59 1.10
CA GLY A 276 19.57 -0.67 2.20
C GLY A 276 18.07 -0.35 2.34
N TRP A 277 17.23 -0.83 1.45
CA TRP A 277 15.83 -0.41 1.33
C TRP A 277 14.84 -1.56 1.46
N SER A 278 13.71 -1.23 2.08
CA SER A 278 12.53 -2.07 2.27
C SER A 278 11.28 -1.19 2.18
N MET A 279 10.10 -1.79 2.08
CA MET A 279 8.82 -1.07 2.13
C MET A 279 8.70 -0.23 3.40
N GLU A 280 9.09 -0.78 4.56
CA GLU A 280 9.10 -0.07 5.84
C GLU A 280 9.88 1.24 5.75
N ARG A 281 11.15 1.15 5.33
CA ARG A 281 12.01 2.33 5.19
C ARG A 281 11.54 3.29 4.10
N THR A 282 11.03 2.76 2.98
CA THR A 282 10.42 3.56 1.91
C THR A 282 9.28 4.38 2.48
N LEU A 283 8.30 3.75 3.11
CA LEU A 283 7.10 4.45 3.60
C LEU A 283 7.43 5.42 4.73
N ALA A 284 8.39 5.10 5.60
CA ALA A 284 8.91 6.04 6.59
C ALA A 284 9.51 7.31 5.95
N THR A 285 10.33 7.12 4.90
CA THR A 285 10.97 8.24 4.18
C THR A 285 9.92 9.11 3.51
N PHE A 286 9.03 8.50 2.73
CA PHE A 286 7.93 9.21 2.06
C PHE A 286 7.01 9.91 3.07
N GLY A 287 6.65 9.22 4.17
CA GLY A 287 5.84 9.78 5.26
C GLY A 287 6.47 11.00 5.90
N SER A 288 7.80 10.98 6.11
CA SER A 288 8.56 12.13 6.64
C SER A 288 8.63 13.31 5.67
N GLU A 289 8.68 13.04 4.35
CA GLU A 289 8.70 14.09 3.34
C GLU A 289 7.35 14.79 3.22
N VAL A 290 6.25 14.04 3.18
CA VAL A 290 4.90 14.58 2.90
C VAL A 290 4.13 14.99 4.16
N GLY A 291 4.48 14.42 5.31
CA GLY A 291 3.80 14.63 6.59
C GLY A 291 2.43 13.97 6.68
N ALA A 292 1.90 13.87 7.91
CA ALA A 292 0.65 13.17 8.22
C ALA A 292 -0.55 13.61 7.35
N ALA A 293 -0.65 14.91 7.04
CA ALA A 293 -1.76 15.48 6.26
C ALA A 293 -1.82 14.97 4.81
N LYS A 294 -0.72 14.43 4.26
CA LYS A 294 -0.63 13.99 2.87
C LYS A 294 -0.33 12.49 2.71
N ARG A 295 -0.16 11.73 3.80
CA ARG A 295 0.04 10.26 3.72
C ARG A 295 -1.11 9.54 3.02
N GLY A 296 -2.35 9.99 3.23
CA GLY A 296 -3.55 9.50 2.54
C GLY A 296 -3.60 9.79 1.03
N GLN A 297 -2.56 10.40 0.46
CA GLN A 297 -2.37 10.58 -0.99
C GLN A 297 -1.31 9.64 -1.57
N ILE A 298 -0.72 8.75 -0.75
CA ILE A 298 0.26 7.76 -1.22
C ILE A 298 -0.44 6.44 -1.53
N ILE A 299 -0.18 5.87 -2.72
CA ILE A 299 -0.55 4.50 -3.07
C ILE A 299 0.73 3.67 -3.08
N HIS A 300 0.76 2.55 -2.35
CA HIS A 300 1.89 1.62 -2.41
C HIS A 300 1.63 0.51 -3.44
N GLY A 301 2.43 0.49 -4.50
CA GLY A 301 2.40 -0.52 -5.55
C GLY A 301 2.97 -1.86 -5.11
N VAL A 302 2.24 -2.95 -5.34
CA VAL A 302 2.68 -4.32 -5.12
C VAL A 302 2.89 -5.06 -6.45
N PRO A 303 3.91 -5.92 -6.54
CA PRO A 303 4.18 -6.69 -7.75
C PRO A 303 3.32 -7.96 -7.81
N PHE A 304 2.48 -8.10 -8.84
CA PHE A 304 1.89 -9.39 -9.22
C PHE A 304 2.84 -10.22 -10.10
N TYR A 305 4.14 -10.03 -9.89
CA TYR A 305 5.22 -10.72 -10.56
C TYR A 305 6.38 -10.92 -9.59
N GLY A 306 7.41 -11.55 -10.12
CA GLY A 306 8.66 -11.85 -9.48
C GLY A 306 9.78 -11.79 -10.51
N ARG A 307 10.98 -12.19 -10.12
CA ARG A 307 12.14 -12.29 -11.00
C ARG A 307 12.88 -13.59 -10.77
N GLU A 308 13.49 -14.09 -11.84
CA GLU A 308 14.34 -15.26 -11.83
C GLU A 308 15.81 -14.85 -11.98
N TRP A 309 16.66 -15.40 -11.11
CA TRP A 309 18.11 -15.28 -11.18
C TRP A 309 18.78 -16.64 -11.29
N LEU A 310 19.94 -16.65 -11.95
CA LEU A 310 20.93 -17.69 -11.82
C LEU A 310 21.77 -17.41 -10.58
N THR A 311 21.98 -18.40 -9.72
CA THR A 311 22.71 -18.23 -8.45
C THR A 311 23.78 -19.30 -8.23
N GLY A 312 24.70 -19.06 -7.29
CA GLY A 312 25.69 -20.07 -6.89
C GLY A 312 25.15 -21.15 -5.93
N SER A 313 24.03 -20.88 -5.27
CA SER A 313 23.39 -21.74 -4.27
C SER A 313 21.88 -21.49 -4.23
N ASP A 314 21.16 -22.29 -3.45
CA ASP A 314 19.74 -22.13 -3.17
C ASP A 314 19.44 -21.39 -1.86
N ALA A 315 20.46 -20.81 -1.22
CA ALA A 315 20.29 -20.06 0.02
C ALA A 315 19.54 -18.73 -0.24
N PRO A 316 18.83 -18.18 0.75
CA PRO A 316 18.55 -16.74 0.80
C PRO A 316 19.88 -15.95 0.72
N VAL A 317 19.85 -14.73 0.18
CA VAL A 317 21.04 -13.87 -0.01
C VAL A 317 22.12 -14.54 -0.89
N ALA A 318 21.72 -15.20 -1.98
CA ALA A 318 22.66 -15.82 -2.92
C ALA A 318 23.21 -14.82 -3.93
N ALA A 319 24.52 -14.90 -4.20
CA ALA A 319 25.15 -14.12 -5.25
C ALA A 319 24.51 -14.44 -6.61
N ALA A 320 24.10 -13.39 -7.33
CA ALA A 320 23.55 -13.49 -8.66
C ALA A 320 24.69 -13.74 -9.67
N ALA A 321 24.61 -14.87 -10.37
CA ALA A 321 25.47 -15.19 -11.51
C ALA A 321 24.88 -14.67 -12.84
N GLY A 322 23.59 -14.35 -12.85
CA GLY A 322 22.88 -13.77 -13.98
C GLY A 322 21.41 -13.54 -13.66
N HIS A 323 20.74 -12.73 -14.47
CA HIS A 323 19.30 -12.50 -14.40
C HIS A 323 18.64 -13.15 -15.62
N VAL A 324 17.57 -13.91 -15.39
CA VAL A 324 16.85 -14.63 -16.45
C VAL A 324 15.68 -13.78 -16.97
N GLY A 325 14.81 -13.27 -16.09
CA GLY A 325 13.63 -12.53 -16.53
C GLY A 325 12.59 -12.30 -15.43
N SER A 326 11.53 -11.58 -15.79
CA SER A 326 10.32 -11.45 -14.98
C SER A 326 9.51 -12.76 -14.98
N VAL A 327 8.89 -13.08 -13.84
CA VAL A 327 8.02 -14.26 -13.66
C VAL A 327 6.68 -13.76 -13.13
N THR A 328 5.59 -13.88 -13.89
CA THR A 328 4.27 -13.47 -13.38
C THR A 328 3.84 -14.35 -12.20
N TYR A 329 2.90 -13.87 -11.37
CA TYR A 329 2.35 -14.69 -10.29
C TYR A 329 1.77 -16.01 -10.80
N ALA A 330 1.03 -16.00 -11.91
CA ALA A 330 0.52 -17.21 -12.55
C ALA A 330 1.63 -18.19 -12.94
N ALA A 331 2.77 -17.70 -13.46
CA ALA A 331 3.91 -18.55 -13.79
C ALA A 331 4.58 -19.13 -12.53
N ALA A 332 4.72 -18.34 -11.46
CA ALA A 332 5.21 -18.83 -10.17
C ALA A 332 4.29 -19.94 -9.61
N LYS A 333 2.97 -19.75 -9.64
CA LYS A 333 1.99 -20.75 -9.22
C LYS A 333 2.05 -22.03 -10.06
N ALA A 334 2.20 -21.91 -11.37
CA ALA A 334 2.37 -23.05 -12.25
C ALA A 334 3.65 -23.84 -11.92
N ALA A 335 4.76 -23.15 -11.63
CA ALA A 335 6.01 -23.79 -11.22
C ALA A 335 5.85 -24.57 -9.89
N LEU A 336 5.16 -23.99 -8.90
CA LEU A 336 4.86 -24.68 -7.64
C LEU A 336 3.97 -25.91 -7.85
N ALA A 337 2.93 -25.78 -8.66
CA ALA A 337 2.06 -26.90 -9.02
C ALA A 337 2.82 -28.02 -9.77
N ALA A 338 3.84 -27.66 -10.54
CA ALA A 338 4.76 -28.59 -11.20
C ALA A 338 5.83 -29.19 -10.27
N GLY A 339 5.76 -28.94 -8.96
CA GLY A 339 6.60 -29.59 -7.95
C GLY A 339 7.78 -28.75 -7.44
N ARG A 340 7.86 -27.45 -7.78
CA ARG A 340 8.80 -26.55 -7.09
C ARG A 340 8.36 -26.36 -5.63
N ALA A 341 9.32 -26.41 -4.72
CA ALA A 341 9.06 -26.24 -3.29
C ALA A 341 9.01 -24.75 -2.94
N ARG A 342 7.85 -24.27 -2.46
CA ARG A 342 7.73 -22.94 -1.85
C ARG A 342 8.61 -22.88 -0.60
N ARG A 343 9.38 -21.81 -0.47
CA ARG A 343 10.18 -21.44 0.70
C ARG A 343 9.78 -20.04 1.14
N TRP A 344 9.96 -19.76 2.42
CA TRP A 344 9.66 -18.48 3.04
C TRP A 344 10.93 -17.91 3.65
N ASP A 345 11.20 -16.64 3.38
CA ASP A 345 12.26 -15.89 4.03
C ASP A 345 11.63 -14.89 5.01
N ALA A 346 11.72 -15.20 6.31
CA ALA A 346 11.07 -14.39 7.35
C ALA A 346 11.68 -12.99 7.49
N ALA A 347 12.98 -12.85 7.21
CA ALA A 347 13.68 -11.57 7.29
C ALA A 347 13.16 -10.54 6.28
N THR A 348 12.64 -11.00 5.14
CA THR A 348 12.10 -10.15 4.07
C THR A 348 10.59 -10.20 3.94
N SER A 349 9.96 -11.11 4.68
CA SER A 349 8.55 -11.51 4.52
C SER A 349 8.19 -11.81 3.07
N ALA A 350 9.05 -12.57 2.38
CA ALA A 350 8.88 -12.89 0.97
C ALA A 350 9.01 -14.40 0.68
N PRO A 351 8.17 -14.94 -0.22
CA PRO A 351 8.31 -16.30 -0.70
C PRO A 351 9.33 -16.39 -1.84
N PHE A 352 9.96 -17.56 -1.95
CA PHE A 352 10.78 -17.91 -3.10
C PHE A 352 10.74 -19.40 -3.38
N TYR A 353 11.26 -19.80 -4.53
CA TYR A 353 11.61 -21.19 -4.79
C TYR A 353 12.91 -21.25 -5.58
N ALA A 354 13.63 -22.35 -5.42
CA ALA A 354 14.90 -22.57 -6.09
C ALA A 354 15.00 -23.99 -6.64
N TRP A 355 15.72 -24.14 -7.76
CA TRP A 355 15.98 -25.44 -8.36
C TRP A 355 17.29 -25.43 -9.13
N GLN A 356 17.75 -26.62 -9.51
CA GLN A 356 18.99 -26.78 -10.25
C GLN A 356 18.74 -27.33 -11.65
N VAL A 357 19.39 -26.75 -12.65
CA VAL A 357 19.45 -27.25 -14.04
C VAL A 357 20.92 -27.40 -14.41
N GLY A 358 21.38 -28.62 -14.69
CA GLY A 358 22.75 -28.86 -15.14
C GLY A 358 23.83 -28.37 -14.17
N GLY A 359 23.55 -28.34 -12.86
CA GLY A 359 24.47 -27.81 -11.85
C GLY A 359 24.30 -26.31 -11.54
N GLN A 360 23.62 -25.55 -12.40
CA GLN A 360 23.32 -24.13 -12.20
C GLN A 360 22.06 -23.98 -11.33
N TRP A 361 22.14 -23.20 -10.26
CA TRP A 361 20.95 -22.85 -9.48
C TRP A 361 20.17 -21.73 -10.16
N HIS A 362 18.85 -21.85 -10.06
CA HIS A 362 17.86 -20.87 -10.43
C HIS A 362 17.06 -20.53 -9.17
N GLN A 363 16.79 -19.26 -8.95
CA GLN A 363 16.00 -18.77 -7.81
C GLN A 363 14.97 -17.77 -8.31
N VAL A 364 13.71 -17.99 -7.93
CA VAL A 364 12.61 -17.06 -8.21
C VAL A 364 12.07 -16.50 -6.91
N TRP A 365 12.09 -15.17 -6.82
CA TRP A 365 11.43 -14.42 -5.77
C TRP A 365 10.19 -13.73 -6.34
N TYR A 366 9.08 -13.78 -5.62
CA TYR A 366 7.76 -13.28 -6.04
C TYR A 366 6.95 -12.90 -4.80
N ASP A 367 5.78 -12.29 -4.97
CA ASP A 367 4.81 -12.12 -3.89
C ASP A 367 3.70 -13.18 -3.93
N ASP A 368 3.18 -13.55 -2.77
CA ASP A 368 1.93 -14.32 -2.67
C ASP A 368 0.98 -13.74 -1.63
N ALA A 369 -0.12 -14.43 -1.33
CA ALA A 369 -1.13 -13.93 -0.41
C ALA A 369 -0.58 -13.70 1.01
N GLU A 370 0.46 -14.43 1.44
CA GLU A 370 1.08 -14.23 2.76
C GLU A 370 1.90 -12.94 2.78
N SER A 371 2.79 -12.73 1.80
CA SER A 371 3.57 -11.48 1.72
C SER A 371 2.72 -10.27 1.38
N LEU A 372 1.72 -10.42 0.51
CA LEU A 372 0.75 -9.36 0.20
C LEU A 372 -0.05 -8.98 1.45
N GLY A 373 -0.49 -9.95 2.26
CA GLY A 373 -1.22 -9.68 3.50
C GLY A 373 -0.47 -8.75 4.44
N ALA A 374 0.82 -9.04 4.67
CA ALA A 374 1.68 -8.22 5.51
C ALA A 374 1.91 -6.80 4.94
N LYS A 375 1.98 -6.67 3.60
CA LYS A 375 2.05 -5.35 2.94
C LYS A 375 0.75 -4.56 3.07
N LEU A 376 -0.40 -5.23 2.98
CA LEU A 376 -1.70 -4.60 3.21
C LEU A 376 -1.85 -4.14 4.67
N ASP A 377 -1.35 -4.91 5.64
CA ASP A 377 -1.29 -4.49 7.04
C ASP A 377 -0.47 -3.20 7.19
N MET A 378 0.67 -3.08 6.52
CA MET A 378 1.48 -1.86 6.52
C MET A 378 0.75 -0.68 5.85
N ILE A 379 0.05 -0.91 4.72
CA ILE A 379 -0.74 0.13 4.03
C ILE A 379 -1.83 0.69 4.96
N GLU A 380 -2.52 -0.18 5.69
CA GLU A 380 -3.53 0.19 6.68
C GLU A 380 -2.88 0.94 7.86
N ALA A 381 -1.78 0.41 8.40
CA ALA A 381 -1.08 0.99 9.54
C ALA A 381 -0.49 2.37 9.26
N GLN A 382 -0.11 2.67 8.02
CA GLN A 382 0.47 3.96 7.60
C GLN A 382 -0.58 5.00 7.16
N ASP A 383 -1.87 4.68 7.23
CA ASP A 383 -2.98 5.49 6.72
C ASP A 383 -2.81 5.90 5.25
N LEU A 384 -2.29 5.01 4.40
CA LEU A 384 -2.10 5.31 2.98
C LEU A 384 -3.44 5.38 2.22
N ALA A 385 -3.43 5.97 1.02
CA ALA A 385 -4.60 6.00 0.13
C ALA A 385 -5.09 4.58 -0.18
N GLY A 386 -4.14 3.65 -0.40
CA GLY A 386 -4.42 2.24 -0.62
C GLY A 386 -3.29 1.53 -1.35
N VAL A 387 -3.65 0.48 -2.11
CA VAL A 387 -2.72 -0.42 -2.79
C VAL A 387 -2.76 -0.23 -4.30
N GLY A 388 -1.59 -0.32 -4.92
CA GLY A 388 -1.39 -0.32 -6.35
C GLY A 388 -0.99 -1.69 -6.87
N ILE A 389 -1.34 -2.08 -8.10
CA ILE A 389 -1.01 -3.39 -8.66
C ILE A 389 -0.25 -3.21 -9.98
N TRP A 390 0.96 -3.78 -10.05
CA TRP A 390 1.67 -4.02 -11.30
C TRP A 390 1.84 -5.53 -11.54
N ALA A 391 1.15 -6.14 -12.51
CA ALA A 391 0.06 -5.56 -13.29
C ALA A 391 -1.17 -6.47 -13.25
N LEU A 392 -2.34 -5.89 -13.53
CA LEU A 392 -3.59 -6.63 -13.59
C LEU A 392 -3.47 -7.84 -14.52
N ASN A 393 -4.12 -8.94 -14.12
CA ASN A 393 -4.11 -10.26 -14.77
C ASN A 393 -2.78 -11.02 -14.75
N TYR A 394 -1.70 -10.50 -14.16
CA TYR A 394 -0.48 -11.31 -13.96
C TYR A 394 -0.69 -12.45 -12.95
N ASP A 395 -1.73 -12.36 -12.15
CA ASP A 395 -2.20 -13.36 -11.19
C ASP A 395 -3.19 -14.37 -11.77
N ALA A 396 -3.88 -14.04 -12.86
CA ALA A 396 -4.97 -14.86 -13.34
C ALA A 396 -4.51 -16.26 -13.85
N PRO A 397 -5.28 -17.33 -13.58
CA PRO A 397 -6.65 -17.33 -13.04
C PRO A 397 -6.73 -17.51 -11.51
N HIS A 398 -5.67 -17.20 -10.77
CA HIS A 398 -5.59 -17.46 -9.33
C HIS A 398 -6.36 -16.40 -8.52
N PRO A 399 -7.40 -16.77 -7.75
CA PRO A 399 -8.27 -15.80 -7.08
C PRO A 399 -7.69 -15.24 -5.77
N GLU A 400 -6.69 -15.89 -5.16
CA GLU A 400 -6.30 -15.67 -3.77
C GLU A 400 -5.80 -14.24 -3.46
N LEU A 401 -5.12 -13.58 -4.41
CA LEU A 401 -4.66 -12.21 -4.21
C LEU A 401 -5.85 -11.23 -4.17
N TRP A 402 -6.84 -11.45 -5.04
CA TRP A 402 -8.06 -10.67 -5.03
C TRP A 402 -8.97 -10.98 -3.84
N ASP A 403 -9.10 -12.25 -3.47
CA ASP A 403 -9.89 -12.65 -2.29
C ASP A 403 -9.35 -11.94 -1.04
N LEU A 404 -8.03 -11.81 -0.93
CA LEU A 404 -7.38 -11.05 0.13
C LEU A 404 -7.69 -9.54 0.06
N LEU A 405 -7.55 -8.92 -1.12
CA LEU A 405 -7.89 -7.49 -1.31
C LEU A 405 -9.35 -7.20 -0.95
N GLU A 406 -10.27 -8.07 -1.35
CA GLU A 406 -11.68 -7.96 -1.01
C GLU A 406 -11.92 -8.15 0.49
N ALA A 407 -11.24 -9.11 1.12
CA ALA A 407 -11.37 -9.32 2.56
C ALA A 407 -10.91 -8.10 3.38
N ARG A 408 -9.82 -7.44 2.96
CA ARG A 408 -9.26 -6.27 3.66
C ARG A 408 -10.03 -4.99 3.41
N PHE A 409 -10.33 -4.69 2.15
CA PHE A 409 -10.87 -3.36 1.80
C PHE A 409 -12.40 -3.32 1.62
N ARG A 410 -13.15 -4.38 1.92
CA ARG A 410 -14.63 -4.31 1.93
C ARG A 410 -15.22 -3.77 3.22
N THR A 411 -14.53 -3.95 4.36
CA THR A 411 -14.96 -3.48 5.68
C THR A 411 -13.73 -3.15 6.49
N GLU A 412 -13.62 -1.91 6.97
CA GLU A 412 -12.51 -1.52 7.84
C GLU A 412 -12.65 -2.26 9.18
N PRO A 413 -11.73 -3.17 9.55
CA PRO A 413 -11.71 -3.71 10.89
C PRO A 413 -11.39 -2.57 11.87
N PRO A 414 -11.88 -2.62 13.12
CA PRO A 414 -11.50 -1.63 14.11
C PRO A 414 -9.98 -1.66 14.30
N PRO A 415 -9.32 -0.49 14.44
CA PRO A 415 -7.88 -0.44 14.60
C PRO A 415 -7.44 -1.23 15.85
N PRO A 416 -6.29 -1.95 15.77
CA PRO A 416 -5.80 -2.73 16.90
C PRO A 416 -5.45 -1.83 18.09
N VAL A 417 -5.75 -2.30 19.30
CA VAL A 417 -5.43 -1.56 20.53
C VAL A 417 -3.92 -1.39 20.65
N GLY A 418 -3.48 -0.17 20.95
CA GLY A 418 -2.06 0.20 20.96
C GLY A 418 -1.58 0.81 19.65
N SER A 419 -2.41 0.88 18.61
CA SER A 419 -2.09 1.61 17.38
C SER A 419 -2.44 3.09 17.51
N ARG A 420 -1.99 3.90 16.55
CA ARG A 420 -2.43 5.30 16.38
C ARG A 420 -3.96 5.44 16.35
N GLY A 421 -4.66 4.55 15.65
CA GLY A 421 -6.11 4.60 15.48
C GLY A 421 -6.89 4.17 16.73
N ALA A 422 -6.26 3.41 17.63
CA ALA A 422 -6.83 3.02 18.92
C ALA A 422 -5.73 2.93 20.01
N PRO A 423 -5.25 4.07 20.53
CA PRO A 423 -4.22 4.07 21.56
C PRO A 423 -4.64 3.29 22.81
N ALA A 424 -3.71 2.53 23.39
CA ALA A 424 -3.96 1.77 24.60
C ALA A 424 -4.19 2.73 25.81
N PRO A 425 -5.32 2.65 26.52
CA PRO A 425 -5.62 3.63 27.58
C PRO A 425 -4.79 3.38 28.84
N ILE A 426 -4.11 4.42 29.33
CA ILE A 426 -3.55 4.45 30.70
C ILE A 426 -4.66 4.89 31.65
N ALA A 427 -5.38 3.91 32.21
CA ALA A 427 -6.59 4.15 33.00
C ALA A 427 -6.33 4.71 34.40
N SER A 428 -5.12 4.50 34.96
CA SER A 428 -4.74 4.97 36.29
C SER A 428 -3.23 5.11 36.41
N LEU A 429 -2.77 6.02 37.29
CA LEU A 429 -1.36 6.22 37.59
C LEU A 429 -1.06 5.88 39.07
N PRO A 430 0.11 5.29 39.39
CA PRO A 430 1.17 4.90 38.45
C PRO A 430 0.73 3.73 37.55
N PHE A 431 1.27 3.70 36.34
CA PHE A 431 1.00 2.69 35.32
C PHE A 431 2.28 1.89 35.05
N HIS A 432 2.12 0.60 34.78
CA HIS A 432 3.19 -0.33 34.46
C HIS A 432 2.72 -1.32 33.41
N VAL A 433 3.56 -1.61 32.41
CA VAL A 433 3.32 -2.67 31.41
C VAL A 433 4.63 -3.31 30.99
N GLU A 434 4.60 -4.63 30.76
CA GLU A 434 5.63 -5.39 30.06
C GLU A 434 5.07 -5.80 28.70
N ALA A 435 5.76 -5.50 27.62
CA ALA A 435 5.32 -5.78 26.26
C ALA A 435 6.52 -5.97 25.33
N SER A 436 6.25 -6.13 24.03
CA SER A 436 7.29 -6.13 23.02
C SER A 436 6.88 -5.29 21.83
N THR A 437 7.77 -4.42 21.35
CA THR A 437 7.58 -3.75 20.06
C THR A 437 7.63 -4.77 18.92
N ALA A 438 8.25 -5.94 19.11
CA ALA A 438 8.13 -7.03 18.15
C ALA A 438 6.68 -7.55 17.99
N ASP A 439 5.78 -7.26 18.92
CA ASP A 439 4.34 -7.53 18.81
C ASP A 439 3.52 -6.23 18.61
N GLY A 440 4.19 -5.11 18.34
CA GLY A 440 3.61 -3.78 18.21
C GLY A 440 2.57 -3.70 17.09
N PRO A 441 1.39 -3.12 17.34
CA PRO A 441 0.31 -3.06 16.34
C PRO A 441 0.47 -1.92 15.32
N GLY A 442 1.42 -1.00 15.53
CA GLY A 442 1.64 0.16 14.69
C GLY A 442 3.05 0.22 14.13
N ARG A 443 3.21 0.98 13.04
CA ARG A 443 4.49 1.40 12.43
C ARG A 443 4.42 2.84 11.93
N TYR A 444 3.42 3.59 12.37
CA TYR A 444 3.01 4.84 11.76
C TYR A 444 3.97 5.98 12.10
N PHE A 445 4.34 6.11 13.36
CA PHE A 445 5.30 7.13 13.75
C PHE A 445 6.69 6.61 13.38
N ASN A 446 7.49 7.45 12.74
CA ASN A 446 8.75 7.10 12.11
C ASN A 446 9.80 8.23 12.27
N ARG A 447 9.37 9.50 12.26
CA ARG A 447 10.27 10.68 12.36
C ARG A 447 9.62 11.80 13.17
N TYR A 448 10.08 12.00 14.40
CA TYR A 448 9.46 12.94 15.33
C TYR A 448 10.07 14.35 15.25
N ALA A 449 9.24 15.41 15.34
CA ALA A 449 9.73 16.80 15.25
C ALA A 449 10.74 17.18 16.35
N CYS A 450 10.67 16.52 17.51
CA CYS A 450 11.62 16.69 18.61
C CYS A 450 13.02 16.09 18.30
N ALA A 451 13.12 15.18 17.32
CA ALA A 451 14.37 14.52 16.90
C ALA A 451 14.29 14.07 15.42
N PRO A 452 14.18 15.00 14.45
CA PRO A 452 13.78 14.69 13.07
C PRO A 452 14.82 13.87 12.28
N THR A 453 16.05 13.78 12.78
CA THR A 453 17.14 13.01 12.15
C THR A 453 17.28 11.60 12.73
N VAL A 454 16.55 11.27 13.78
CA VAL A 454 16.61 9.96 14.44
C VAL A 454 15.59 9.05 13.77
N PRO A 455 16.03 7.91 13.22
CA PRO A 455 15.12 6.99 12.54
C PRO A 455 14.44 6.04 13.52
N GLU A 456 13.11 6.07 13.53
CA GLU A 456 12.24 5.25 14.39
C GLU A 456 11.26 4.44 13.52
N ASP A 457 11.69 3.95 12.35
CA ASP A 457 10.79 3.31 11.38
C ASP A 457 10.28 1.90 11.75
N GLY A 458 10.51 1.48 12.98
CA GLY A 458 10.16 0.17 13.53
C GLY A 458 8.70 0.01 13.97
N ARG A 459 8.42 -1.09 14.67
CA ARG A 459 7.13 -1.28 15.34
C ARG A 459 7.04 -0.49 16.63
N GLU A 460 5.82 -0.09 16.94
CA GLU A 460 5.51 0.80 18.05
C GLU A 460 4.26 0.39 18.83
N TRP A 461 4.20 0.90 20.07
CA TRP A 461 3.01 0.92 20.91
C TRP A 461 2.63 2.36 21.26
N VAL A 462 1.38 2.72 21.04
CA VAL A 462 0.80 4.04 21.37
C VAL A 462 -0.12 3.90 22.58
N TYR A 463 0.17 4.66 23.62
CA TYR A 463 -0.62 4.74 24.85
C TYR A 463 -1.26 6.12 24.99
N ALA A 464 -2.51 6.21 25.43
CA ALA A 464 -3.19 7.47 25.70
C ALA A 464 -3.34 7.71 27.21
N LEU A 465 -2.97 8.90 27.66
CA LEU A 465 -3.09 9.37 29.03
C LEU A 465 -3.85 10.70 29.07
N THR A 466 -4.88 10.79 29.90
CA THR A 466 -5.53 12.08 30.21
C THR A 466 -5.17 12.50 31.63
N VAL A 467 -4.58 13.69 31.77
CA VAL A 467 -4.35 14.34 33.07
C VAL A 467 -5.34 15.48 33.24
N CYS A 468 -6.03 15.54 34.38
CA CYS A 468 -7.10 16.51 34.63
C CYS A 468 -6.64 17.82 35.28
N GLN A 469 -5.34 17.96 35.54
CA GLN A 469 -4.72 19.15 36.13
C GLN A 469 -3.25 19.26 35.68
N PRO A 470 -2.62 20.44 35.80
CA PRO A 470 -1.19 20.59 35.52
C PRO A 470 -0.33 19.82 36.52
N GLY A 471 0.81 19.33 36.05
CA GLY A 471 1.79 18.61 36.87
C GLY A 471 2.95 18.09 36.04
N GLN A 472 3.83 17.35 36.70
CA GLN A 472 5.00 16.74 36.08
C GLN A 472 4.69 15.29 35.73
N LEU A 473 4.75 14.96 34.45
CA LEU A 473 4.65 13.60 33.92
C LEU A 473 6.06 13.01 33.82
N THR A 474 6.26 11.82 34.38
CA THR A 474 7.49 11.04 34.24
C THR A 474 7.13 9.71 33.62
N ALA A 475 7.83 9.33 32.56
CA ALA A 475 7.69 8.03 31.94
C ALA A 475 9.09 7.43 31.72
N THR A 476 9.25 6.16 32.06
CA THR A 476 10.50 5.42 32.00
C THR A 476 10.29 4.16 31.18
N VAL A 477 11.15 3.95 30.18
CA VAL A 477 11.22 2.71 29.41
C VAL A 477 12.53 1.99 29.73
N ALA A 478 12.50 0.66 29.74
CA ALA A 478 13.69 -0.18 29.83
C ALA A 478 13.57 -1.36 28.87
N ASP A 479 14.65 -1.67 28.17
CA ASP A 479 14.70 -2.68 27.12
C ASP A 479 15.73 -3.80 27.40
N GLY A 480 15.65 -4.83 26.56
CA GLY A 480 16.53 -5.99 26.62
C GLY A 480 17.83 -5.80 25.83
N VAL A 481 18.79 -6.73 26.00
CA VAL A 481 20.04 -6.72 25.23
C VAL A 481 19.76 -6.89 23.74
N GLY A 482 20.21 -5.92 22.92
CA GLY A 482 20.02 -5.93 21.47
C GLY A 482 18.65 -5.44 21.02
N VAL A 483 17.90 -4.83 21.94
CA VAL A 483 16.68 -4.06 21.71
C VAL A 483 17.05 -2.60 22.00
N ASP A 484 16.45 -1.68 21.26
CA ASP A 484 16.64 -0.25 21.46
C ASP A 484 15.26 0.40 21.23
N VAL A 485 14.56 0.69 22.32
CA VAL A 485 13.23 1.32 22.24
C VAL A 485 13.24 2.71 22.83
N ASP A 486 12.73 3.65 22.05
CA ASP A 486 12.70 5.06 22.38
C ASP A 486 11.31 5.48 22.87
N LEU A 487 11.31 6.43 23.80
CA LEU A 487 10.09 6.95 24.40
C LEU A 487 9.80 8.35 23.89
N HIS A 488 8.60 8.55 23.34
CA HIS A 488 8.15 9.83 22.80
C HIS A 488 6.86 10.28 23.48
N LEU A 489 6.79 11.54 23.89
CA LEU A 489 5.57 12.17 24.40
C LEU A 489 4.99 13.10 23.33
N LEU A 490 3.78 12.83 22.87
CA LEU A 490 3.07 13.63 21.87
C LEU A 490 1.87 14.37 22.47
N GLY A 491 1.65 15.61 22.01
CA GLY A 491 0.46 16.40 22.35
C GLY A 491 -0.76 16.10 21.47
N ALA A 492 -0.55 15.43 20.34
CA ALA A 492 -1.56 14.92 19.43
C ALA A 492 -1.04 13.64 18.78
N LEU A 493 -1.91 12.85 18.15
CA LEU A 493 -1.51 11.70 17.32
C LEU A 493 -0.92 12.21 16.00
N ASP A 494 0.22 12.90 16.07
CA ASP A 494 0.97 13.47 14.94
C ASP A 494 2.45 13.56 15.36
N GLU A 495 3.35 13.11 14.48
CA GLU A 495 4.81 13.20 14.68
C GLU A 495 5.28 14.65 14.88
N ALA A 496 4.59 15.60 14.24
CA ALA A 496 4.84 17.03 14.38
C ALA A 496 4.47 17.58 15.77
N ALA A 497 3.65 16.85 16.52
CA ALA A 497 3.22 17.22 17.87
C ALA A 497 4.09 16.61 18.97
N CYS A 498 5.30 16.13 18.64
CA CYS A 498 6.25 15.64 19.64
C CYS A 498 6.68 16.75 20.60
N LEU A 499 6.48 16.51 21.90
CA LEU A 499 6.82 17.42 22.99
C LEU A 499 8.17 17.07 23.61
N ALA A 500 8.50 15.78 23.71
CA ALA A 500 9.77 15.29 24.25
C ALA A 500 10.07 13.87 23.74
N ARG A 501 11.36 13.54 23.69
CA ARG A 501 11.90 12.19 23.45
C ARG A 501 13.00 11.92 24.47
N ASP A 502 13.14 10.67 24.90
CA ASP A 502 14.32 10.18 25.63
C ASP A 502 14.47 8.66 25.41
N ASP A 503 15.71 8.15 25.47
CA ASP A 503 16.01 6.72 25.27
C ASP A 503 15.71 5.87 26.52
N ALA A 504 15.43 6.51 27.67
CA ALA A 504 15.14 5.79 28.90
C ALA A 504 14.10 6.49 29.79
N THR A 505 14.22 7.80 30.04
CA THR A 505 13.29 8.50 30.95
C THR A 505 13.04 9.93 30.52
N LEU A 506 11.78 10.25 30.22
CA LEU A 506 11.34 11.63 30.03
C LEU A 506 10.63 12.15 31.28
N THR A 507 10.85 13.43 31.58
CA THR A 507 10.14 14.16 32.63
C THR A 507 9.74 15.52 32.09
N VAL A 508 8.43 15.75 31.97
CA VAL A 508 7.87 16.92 31.28
C VAL A 508 6.75 17.54 32.11
N ASP A 509 6.76 18.86 32.25
CA ASP A 509 5.64 19.59 32.83
C ASP A 509 4.51 19.69 31.79
N VAL A 510 3.34 19.16 32.13
CA VAL A 510 2.17 19.09 31.26
C VAL A 510 0.99 19.85 31.86
N ALA A 511 0.15 20.41 31.00
CA ALA A 511 -1.13 21.00 31.39
C ALA A 511 -2.21 19.92 31.52
N ALA A 512 -3.41 20.31 31.96
CA ALA A 512 -4.57 19.42 31.85
C ALA A 512 -4.87 19.14 30.36
N GLY A 513 -4.97 17.88 29.98
CA GLY A 513 -5.12 17.48 28.59
C GLY A 513 -4.95 15.99 28.37
N THR A 514 -5.06 15.58 27.11
CA THR A 514 -4.74 14.22 26.67
C THR A 514 -3.39 14.24 25.96
N TYR A 515 -2.55 13.28 26.31
CA TYR A 515 -1.21 13.08 25.79
C TYR A 515 -1.06 11.65 25.33
N TYR A 516 -0.12 11.42 24.43
CA TYR A 516 0.16 10.09 23.89
C TYR A 516 1.63 9.75 24.15
N LEU A 517 1.87 8.59 24.78
CA LEU A 517 3.20 8.03 24.92
C LEU A 517 3.38 6.99 23.82
N VAL A 518 4.40 7.17 22.99
CA VAL A 518 4.79 6.20 21.98
C VAL A 518 6.07 5.53 22.46
N VAL A 519 6.04 4.20 22.55
CA VAL A 519 7.23 3.37 22.70
C VAL A 519 7.53 2.81 21.32
N ASP A 520 8.58 3.34 20.71
CA ASP A 520 8.94 3.11 19.31
C ASP A 520 10.28 2.37 19.22
N SER A 521 10.53 1.65 18.14
CA SER A 521 11.78 0.90 17.99
C SER A 521 12.80 1.71 17.18
N PHE A 522 13.95 1.97 17.79
CA PHE A 522 15.05 2.64 17.15
C PHE A 522 15.59 1.83 15.98
N VAL A 523 16.02 2.54 14.94
CA VAL A 523 16.57 1.94 13.73
C VAL A 523 18.08 2.17 13.66
N ALA A 524 18.84 1.18 14.16
CA ALA A 524 20.29 1.19 14.11
C ALA A 524 20.80 0.56 12.81
N ASN A 525 21.62 1.31 12.07
CA ASN A 525 22.12 0.90 10.76
C ASN A 525 20.98 0.34 9.90
N GLN A 526 19.86 1.07 9.76
CA GLN A 526 18.62 0.78 9.00
C GLN A 526 17.90 -0.55 9.36
N VAL A 527 18.32 -1.29 10.41
CA VAL A 527 17.61 -2.47 10.96
C VAL A 527 16.88 -2.02 12.23
N SER A 528 15.58 -2.27 12.32
CA SER A 528 14.83 -1.97 13.54
C SER A 528 15.28 -2.86 14.70
N GLN A 529 15.49 -2.26 15.88
CA GLN A 529 15.93 -2.93 17.10
C GLN A 529 14.72 -3.30 17.97
N GLU A 530 13.74 -3.95 17.37
CA GLU A 530 12.49 -4.33 18.04
C GLU A 530 12.72 -5.40 19.12
N GLY A 531 11.90 -5.38 20.17
CA GLY A 531 11.98 -6.43 21.19
C GLY A 531 11.22 -6.09 22.47
N ALA A 532 11.55 -6.78 23.55
CA ALA A 532 10.83 -6.67 24.82
C ALA A 532 11.19 -5.37 25.56
N PHE A 533 10.19 -4.76 26.19
CA PHE A 533 10.36 -3.55 27.00
C PHE A 533 9.43 -3.56 28.23
N THR A 534 9.78 -2.73 29.22
CA THR A 534 8.90 -2.34 30.32
C THR A 534 8.67 -0.84 30.31
N LEU A 535 7.42 -0.39 30.46
CA LEU A 535 7.06 1.03 30.54
C LEU A 535 6.41 1.33 31.88
N ASP A 536 7.00 2.26 32.63
CA ASP A 536 6.49 2.82 33.87
C ASP A 536 6.09 4.29 33.68
N VAL A 537 4.90 4.68 34.12
CA VAL A 537 4.41 6.06 34.00
C VAL A 537 3.89 6.57 35.34
N GLY A 538 4.34 7.74 35.74
CA GLY A 538 3.92 8.45 36.96
C GLY A 538 3.58 9.91 36.70
N PHE A 539 2.73 10.49 37.54
CA PHE A 539 2.37 11.90 37.45
C PHE A 539 2.32 12.55 38.82
N ALA A 540 3.02 13.68 38.97
CA ALA A 540 3.05 14.48 40.18
C ALA A 540 2.31 15.81 39.94
N PRO A 541 1.10 16.01 40.48
CA PRO A 541 0.35 17.26 40.32
C PRO A 541 1.10 18.47 40.83
N THR A 542 0.98 19.61 40.15
CA THR A 542 1.48 20.88 40.67
C THR A 542 0.78 21.22 41.99
N PRO A 543 1.51 21.53 43.08
CA PRO A 543 0.88 21.85 44.36
C PRO A 543 -0.15 22.98 44.24
N GLY A 544 -1.34 22.76 44.79
CA GLY A 544 -2.43 23.74 44.79
C GLY A 544 -3.35 23.71 43.56
N THR A 545 -3.10 22.80 42.60
CA THR A 545 -4.09 22.48 41.55
C THR A 545 -5.00 21.34 42.02
N SER A 546 -6.21 21.30 41.47
CA SER A 546 -7.16 20.20 41.70
C SER A 546 -7.91 19.94 40.40
N CYS A 547 -8.25 18.68 40.14
CA CYS A 547 -9.07 18.35 38.99
C CYS A 547 -10.47 18.98 39.13
N PRO A 548 -11.09 19.44 38.03
CA PRO A 548 -12.44 19.96 38.06
C PRO A 548 -13.39 18.96 38.72
N ALA A 549 -14.26 19.44 39.61
CA ALA A 549 -15.31 18.59 40.15
C ALA A 549 -16.16 18.04 38.99
N PRO A 550 -16.52 16.75 39.00
CA PRO A 550 -17.42 16.21 37.99
C PRO A 550 -18.74 17.02 38.02
N PRO A 551 -19.38 17.24 36.86
CA PRO A 551 -20.65 17.95 36.82
C PRO A 551 -21.64 17.26 37.76
N PRO A 552 -22.45 18.02 38.52
CA PRO A 552 -23.46 17.42 39.37
C PRO A 552 -24.38 16.54 38.49
N PRO A 553 -24.80 15.36 39.00
CA PRO A 553 -25.73 14.52 38.27
C PRO A 553 -26.97 15.34 37.88
N PRO A 554 -27.55 15.11 36.70
CA PRO A 554 -28.77 15.81 36.31
C PRO A 554 -29.82 15.65 37.41
N PRO A 555 -30.57 16.71 37.76
CA PRO A 555 -31.59 16.63 38.78
C PRO A 555 -32.57 15.53 38.41
N ILE A 556 -32.78 14.58 39.33
CA ILE A 556 -33.91 13.65 39.24
C ILE A 556 -35.15 14.52 39.44
N GLU A 557 -35.89 14.80 38.35
CA GLU A 557 -37.21 15.41 38.47
C GLU A 557 -38.14 14.37 39.13
N GLU A 558 -38.35 14.52 40.44
CA GLU A 558 -39.50 13.93 41.12
C GLU A 558 -40.76 14.64 40.62
N GLU A 559 -41.50 14.02 39.69
CA GLU A 559 -42.88 14.41 39.42
C GLU A 559 -43.76 14.06 40.63
N ALA A 560 -43.89 15.00 41.56
CA ALA A 560 -44.92 14.99 42.58
C ALA A 560 -46.23 15.60 42.04
N GLY A 561 -47.10 14.74 41.50
CA GLY A 561 -48.54 14.74 41.77
C GLY A 561 -49.44 15.75 41.06
N GLY A 562 -50.40 15.24 40.27
CA GLY A 562 -51.55 16.01 39.82
C GLY A 562 -52.65 15.21 39.10
N CYS A 563 -53.49 14.53 39.88
CA CYS A 563 -54.89 14.16 39.59
C CYS A 563 -55.20 13.15 38.46
N CYS A 564 -55.59 11.93 38.85
CA CYS A 564 -56.98 11.46 38.68
C CYS A 564 -57.21 10.16 39.45
N SER A 565 -58.26 10.19 40.26
CA SER A 565 -58.80 9.12 41.11
C SER A 565 -59.34 7.94 40.32
N GLY A 566 -59.07 6.71 40.78
CA GLY A 566 -59.85 5.52 40.41
C GLY A 566 -59.11 4.20 40.63
N SER A 567 -59.43 3.51 41.72
CA SER A 567 -59.21 2.06 41.91
C SER A 567 -60.59 1.39 42.07
N PRO A 568 -60.74 0.05 42.06
CA PRO A 568 -59.86 -1.01 41.52
C PRO A 568 -60.64 -2.09 40.71
N ALA A 569 -59.95 -2.96 39.98
CA ALA A 569 -60.36 -4.38 39.82
C ALA A 569 -59.25 -5.22 39.16
N ASP A 570 -58.76 -6.19 39.94
CA ASP A 570 -58.39 -7.56 39.60
C ASP A 570 -57.44 -7.90 38.44
N GLY A 571 -56.44 -8.73 38.76
CA GLY A 571 -55.93 -9.74 37.84
C GLY A 571 -54.41 -9.88 37.78
N ALA A 572 -53.89 -10.83 38.54
CA ALA A 572 -52.51 -11.28 38.48
C ALA A 572 -52.11 -11.82 37.09
N LEU A 573 -50.86 -11.61 36.63
CA LEU A 573 -49.81 -12.64 36.62
C LEU A 573 -48.48 -12.08 36.10
N ALA A 574 -47.41 -12.74 36.52
CA ALA A 574 -46.01 -12.36 36.44
C ALA A 574 -45.31 -12.56 35.08
N LEU A 575 -44.14 -11.90 35.00
CA LEU A 575 -42.86 -12.30 34.38
C LEU A 575 -42.44 -11.74 32.99
N ALA A 576 -41.39 -10.91 33.09
CA ALA A 576 -40.13 -10.88 32.32
C ALA A 576 -40.03 -10.08 30.99
N LEU A 577 -39.25 -8.99 31.12
CA LEU A 577 -38.49 -8.11 30.19
C LEU A 577 -37.76 -8.79 28.98
N PRO A 578 -37.15 -8.04 28.02
CA PRO A 578 -37.33 -6.62 27.56
C PRO A 578 -37.55 -6.55 26.00
N ALA A 579 -38.18 -5.55 25.34
CA ALA A 579 -37.82 -4.13 25.08
C ALA A 579 -36.37 -3.92 24.57
N LEU A 580 -36.02 -3.13 23.55
CA LEU A 580 -36.68 -2.16 22.67
C LEU A 580 -35.71 -1.92 21.48
N ALA A 581 -36.19 -1.89 20.24
CA ALA A 581 -36.39 -0.72 19.37
C ALA A 581 -35.13 0.02 18.86
N LEU A 582 -34.96 0.17 17.54
CA LEU A 582 -35.73 0.98 16.55
C LEU A 582 -35.39 2.48 16.58
N ILE A 583 -34.51 2.80 15.63
CA ILE A 583 -34.21 4.06 14.93
C ILE A 583 -35.31 5.13 15.01
N VAL A 584 -34.92 6.35 15.40
CA VAL A 584 -35.64 7.59 15.04
C VAL A 584 -34.65 8.66 14.58
N ARG A 585 -34.78 9.06 13.31
CA ARG A 585 -34.24 10.29 12.72
C ARG A 585 -35.01 11.50 13.25
N CYS A 586 -34.32 12.57 13.62
CA CYS A 586 -34.96 13.87 13.81
C CYS A 586 -34.26 14.95 12.98
N ARG A 587 -35.04 15.58 12.10
CA ARG A 587 -34.69 16.70 11.22
C ARG A 587 -35.43 17.92 11.80
N ARG A 588 -34.74 19.02 12.09
CA ARG A 588 -35.41 20.33 12.26
C ARG A 588 -34.61 21.45 11.61
N ARG A 589 -35.24 22.08 10.62
CA ARG A 589 -35.09 23.50 10.31
C ARG A 589 -36.06 24.28 11.20
N ARG A 590 -35.58 25.33 11.84
CA ARG A 590 -36.01 26.72 11.61
C ARG A 590 -34.89 27.64 12.03
#